data_AF-A0A2T2X6D0-F1
#
_entry.id   AF-A0A2T2X6D0-F1
#
_cell.length_a   1.000
_cell.length_b   1.000
_cell.length_c   1.000
_cell.angle_alpha   90.00
_cell.angle_beta   90.00
_cell.angle_gamma   90.00
#
_symmetry.space_group_name_H-M   'P 1'
#
loop_
_entity.id
_entity.type
_entity.pdbx_description
1 polymer ?
#
loop_
_entity_poly.entity_id
_entity_poly.type
_entity_poly.pdbx_seq_one_letter_code
_entity_poly.pdbx_strand_id
1 'polypeptide(L)'
;MNFSSATLHGIYQTPYLDAWIRNSVALSRPRRLWQFYQDAGYCVDRPQDVRLVPLVLREERVSRLRKIFRLYIFAEMGVSTVMGPAAPFIGLPLLAMILLKWSIDIGWCYGLDMREKNIQHEVGRIFTHRFSQVVWQRGYEGLTYRRLATTATRLLLMGWGQELKWADQITGKIRSELRRKLGEE
;
A
#
# COMPACT_ATOMS: atom_id res chain seq x y z
N MET A 1 -6.54 -15.99 22.88
CA MET A 1 -7.88 -15.68 22.31
C MET A 1 -7.82 -15.96 20.81
N ASN A 2 -8.40 -17.09 20.39
CA ASN A 2 -8.50 -17.47 18.99
C ASN A 2 -9.68 -16.74 18.36
N PHE A 3 -9.41 -15.66 17.63
CA PHE A 3 -10.41 -15.08 16.74
C PHE A 3 -10.54 -15.99 15.53
N SER A 4 -11.67 -16.69 15.46
CA SER A 4 -12.05 -17.53 14.32
C SER A 4 -11.98 -16.70 13.04
N SER A 5 -11.17 -17.14 12.10
CA SER A 5 -10.91 -16.50 10.79
C SER A 5 -12.16 -16.41 9.90
N ALA A 6 -13.23 -17.14 10.24
CA ALA A 6 -14.44 -17.25 9.43
C ALA A 6 -15.35 -16.01 9.51
N THR A 7 -15.39 -15.28 10.63
CA THR A 7 -16.33 -14.16 10.80
C THR A 7 -15.83 -12.84 10.21
N LEU A 8 -14.53 -12.74 9.94
CA LEU A 8 -13.92 -11.59 9.26
C LEU A 8 -13.94 -11.71 7.73
N HIS A 9 -14.36 -12.85 7.17
CA HIS A 9 -14.38 -13.07 5.73
C HIS A 9 -15.51 -12.34 4.99
N GLY A 10 -16.59 -11.94 5.68
CA GLY A 10 -17.78 -11.37 5.03
C GLY A 10 -17.77 -9.85 4.82
N ILE A 11 -16.88 -9.09 5.49
CA ILE A 11 -17.00 -7.62 5.57
C ILE A 11 -15.98 -6.89 4.68
N TYR A 12 -14.94 -7.59 4.18
CA TYR A 12 -13.82 -6.95 3.47
C TYR A 12 -13.81 -7.16 1.94
N GLN A 13 -14.72 -7.96 1.39
CA GLN A 13 -14.86 -8.15 -0.07
C GLN A 13 -15.84 -7.13 -0.63
N THR A 14 -15.39 -5.88 -0.76
CA THR A 14 -16.11 -4.94 -1.62
C THR A 14 -15.62 -5.15 -3.05
N PRO A 15 -16.52 -5.31 -4.05
CA PRO A 15 -16.12 -5.52 -5.44
C PRO A 15 -15.25 -4.37 -6.00
N TYR A 16 -15.32 -3.20 -5.37
CA TYR A 16 -14.50 -2.02 -5.67
C TYR A 16 -13.02 -2.20 -5.29
N LEU A 17 -12.72 -2.73 -4.10
CA LEU A 17 -11.35 -2.96 -3.67
C LEU A 17 -10.66 -4.01 -4.55
N ASP A 18 -11.35 -5.10 -4.88
CA ASP A 18 -10.81 -6.14 -5.75
C ASP A 18 -10.53 -5.59 -7.16
N ALA A 19 -11.41 -4.73 -7.69
CA ALA A 19 -11.17 -4.06 -8.95
C ALA A 19 -9.93 -3.14 -8.88
N TRP A 20 -9.76 -2.38 -7.79
CA TRP A 20 -8.60 -1.52 -7.60
C TRP A 20 -7.29 -2.30 -7.49
N ILE A 21 -7.30 -3.43 -6.78
CA ILE A 21 -6.13 -4.31 -6.66
C ILE A 21 -5.78 -4.88 -8.03
N ARG A 22 -6.76 -5.47 -8.74
CA ARG A 22 -6.52 -6.01 -10.09
C ARG A 22 -5.99 -4.96 -11.05
N ASN A 23 -6.56 -3.76 -11.05
CA ASN A 23 -6.10 -2.66 -11.89
C ASN A 23 -4.68 -2.23 -11.50
N SER A 24 -4.39 -2.13 -10.21
CA SER A 24 -3.05 -1.77 -9.73
C SER A 24 -2.00 -2.82 -10.09
N VAL A 25 -2.36 -4.11 -10.03
CA VAL A 25 -1.52 -5.22 -10.49
C VAL A 25 -1.31 -5.14 -12.01
N ALA A 26 -2.36 -4.92 -12.80
CA ALA A 26 -2.27 -4.81 -14.25
C ALA A 26 -1.41 -3.61 -14.71
N LEU A 27 -1.49 -2.49 -13.98
CA LEU A 27 -0.67 -1.29 -14.22
C LEU A 27 0.78 -1.45 -13.73
N SER A 28 1.06 -2.44 -12.89
CA SER A 28 2.41 -2.70 -12.41
C SER A 28 3.26 -3.26 -13.54
N ARG A 29 4.49 -2.75 -13.65
CA ARG A 29 5.47 -3.18 -14.66
C ARG A 29 6.60 -3.93 -13.95
N PRO A 30 6.39 -5.20 -13.53
CA PRO A 30 7.35 -5.93 -12.69
C PRO A 30 8.73 -6.04 -13.34
N ARG A 31 8.80 -6.19 -14.67
CA ARG A 31 10.09 -6.16 -15.39
C ARG A 31 10.92 -4.90 -15.12
N ARG A 32 10.30 -3.72 -15.03
CA ARG A 32 11.00 -2.47 -14.67
C ARG A 32 11.44 -2.46 -13.21
N LEU A 33 10.72 -3.15 -12.33
CA LEU A 33 11.11 -3.30 -10.94
C LEU A 33 12.34 -4.21 -10.82
N TRP A 34 12.34 -5.32 -11.56
CA TRP A 34 13.40 -6.33 -11.57
C TRP A 34 14.63 -5.96 -12.39
N GLN A 35 14.52 -5.02 -13.32
CA GLN A 35 15.68 -4.48 -14.04
C GLN A 35 16.77 -4.00 -13.09
N PHE A 36 16.40 -3.43 -11.94
CA PHE A 36 17.36 -3.08 -10.89
C PHE A 36 18.20 -4.26 -10.39
N TYR A 37 17.61 -5.46 -10.30
CA TYR A 37 18.33 -6.68 -9.91
C TYR A 37 19.18 -7.22 -11.06
N GLN A 38 18.67 -7.12 -12.29
CA GLN A 38 19.41 -7.50 -13.51
C GLN A 38 20.65 -6.62 -13.71
N ASP A 39 20.53 -5.31 -13.49
CA ASP A 39 21.65 -4.35 -13.55
C ASP A 39 22.72 -4.66 -12.48
N ALA A 40 22.33 -5.32 -11.38
CA ALA A 40 23.22 -5.81 -10.33
C ALA A 40 23.78 -7.23 -10.59
N GLY A 41 23.47 -7.83 -11.75
CA GLY A 41 23.98 -9.13 -12.19
C GLY A 41 23.08 -10.34 -11.88
N TYR A 42 21.86 -10.13 -11.37
CA TYR A 42 20.94 -11.22 -11.05
C TYR A 42 19.96 -11.49 -12.20
N CYS A 43 19.91 -12.74 -12.67
CA CYS A 43 18.91 -13.18 -13.64
C CYS A 43 17.53 -13.29 -12.95
N VAL A 44 16.65 -12.33 -13.23
CA VAL A 44 15.29 -12.30 -12.68
C VAL A 44 14.28 -12.22 -13.82
N ASP A 45 13.65 -13.35 -14.14
CA ASP A 45 12.64 -13.45 -15.20
C ASP A 45 11.23 -13.66 -14.63
N ARG A 46 11.16 -14.24 -13.43
CA ARG A 46 9.94 -14.59 -12.71
C ARG A 46 10.00 -14.10 -11.26
N PRO A 47 8.84 -13.97 -10.59
CA PRO A 47 8.82 -13.53 -9.20
C PRO A 47 9.64 -14.43 -8.26
N GLN A 48 9.69 -15.74 -8.52
CA GLN A 48 10.42 -16.69 -7.69
C GLN A 48 11.94 -16.43 -7.70
N ASP A 49 12.48 -15.96 -8.83
CA ASP A 49 13.92 -15.69 -9.00
C ASP A 49 14.39 -14.55 -8.09
N VAL A 50 13.48 -13.63 -7.74
CA VAL A 50 13.76 -12.53 -6.81
C VAL A 50 14.17 -13.05 -5.43
N ARG A 51 13.74 -14.26 -5.05
CA ARG A 51 14.12 -14.87 -3.75
C ARG A 51 15.60 -15.24 -3.69
N LEU A 52 16.25 -15.43 -4.85
CA LEU A 52 17.69 -15.68 -4.94
C LEU A 52 18.51 -14.40 -4.78
N VAL A 53 17.87 -13.23 -4.90
CA VAL A 53 18.52 -11.94 -4.71
C VAL A 53 18.74 -11.71 -3.21
N PRO A 54 19.95 -11.29 -2.77
CA PRO A 54 20.21 -10.94 -1.39
C PRO A 54 19.19 -9.96 -0.83
N LEU A 55 18.76 -10.20 0.42
CA LEU A 55 17.78 -9.35 1.08
C LEU A 55 18.20 -7.88 1.08
N VAL A 56 19.50 -7.59 1.25
CA VAL A 56 20.04 -6.21 1.24
C VAL A 56 19.68 -5.47 -0.05
N LEU A 57 19.82 -6.10 -1.22
CA LEU A 57 19.47 -5.49 -2.50
C LEU A 57 17.97 -5.34 -2.69
N ARG A 58 17.18 -6.32 -2.25
CA ARG A 58 15.71 -6.21 -2.23
C ARG A 58 15.26 -5.02 -1.39
N GLU A 59 15.91 -4.81 -0.25
CA GLU A 59 15.60 -3.72 0.68
C GLU A 59 16.06 -2.35 0.18
N GLU A 60 17.20 -2.31 -0.51
CA GLU A 60 17.62 -1.10 -1.19
C GLU A 60 16.60 -0.71 -2.27
N ARG A 61 16.09 -1.68 -3.04
CA ARG A 61 15.08 -1.44 -4.06
C ARG A 61 13.78 -0.88 -3.46
N VAL A 62 13.29 -1.49 -2.39
CA VAL A 62 12.11 -1.00 -1.64
C VAL A 62 12.35 0.41 -1.11
N SER A 63 13.56 0.70 -0.62
CA SER A 63 13.93 2.04 -0.13
C SER A 63 14.01 3.09 -1.25
N ARG A 64 14.43 2.71 -2.47
CA ARG A 64 14.37 3.60 -3.65
C ARG A 64 12.93 3.87 -4.07
N LEU A 65 12.05 2.86 -4.05
CA LEU A 65 10.62 3.03 -4.31
C LEU A 65 9.98 4.03 -3.33
N ARG A 66 10.37 4.01 -2.05
CA ARG A 66 9.91 5.00 -1.06
C ARG A 66 10.12 6.43 -1.52
N LYS A 67 11.27 6.76 -2.11
CA LYS A 67 11.54 8.13 -2.59
C LYS A 67 10.57 8.53 -3.71
N ILE A 68 10.29 7.61 -4.64
CA ILE A 68 9.38 7.84 -5.78
C ILE A 68 7.94 8.03 -5.28
N PHE A 69 7.45 7.13 -4.42
CA PHE A 69 6.09 7.20 -3.92
C PHE A 69 5.85 8.41 -3.00
N ARG A 70 6.86 8.83 -2.22
CA ARG A 70 6.80 10.09 -1.48
C ARG A 70 6.65 11.30 -2.40
N LEU A 71 7.27 11.31 -3.57
CA LEU A 71 7.07 12.37 -4.55
C LEU A 71 5.64 12.36 -5.10
N TYR A 72 5.04 11.19 -5.36
CA TYR A 72 3.64 11.11 -5.78
C TYR A 72 2.67 11.58 -4.70
N ILE A 73 2.92 11.21 -3.44
CA ILE A 73 2.13 11.71 -2.31
C ILE A 73 2.29 13.23 -2.20
N PHE A 74 3.51 13.76 -2.30
CA PHE A 74 3.73 15.20 -2.27
C PHE A 74 3.01 15.94 -3.41
N ALA A 75 3.02 15.38 -4.62
CA ALA A 75 2.29 15.93 -5.76
C ALA A 75 0.77 15.88 -5.52
N GLU A 76 0.25 14.77 -4.97
CA GLU A 76 -1.15 14.62 -4.58
C GLU A 76 -1.55 15.68 -3.54
N MET A 77 -0.73 15.88 -2.51
CA MET A 77 -0.95 16.93 -1.51
C MET A 77 -1.03 18.33 -2.12
N GLY A 78 -0.17 18.62 -3.11
CA GLY A 78 -0.21 19.87 -3.86
C GLY A 78 -1.54 20.06 -4.60
N VAL A 79 -2.02 19.02 -5.29
CA VAL A 79 -3.33 19.01 -5.96
C VAL A 79 -4.47 19.17 -4.96
N SER A 80 -4.44 18.42 -3.86
CA SER A 80 -5.43 18.47 -2.80
C SER A 80 -5.51 19.86 -2.16
N THR A 81 -4.38 20.55 -1.98
CA THR A 81 -4.36 21.93 -1.46
C THR A 81 -5.09 22.90 -2.41
N VAL A 82 -4.92 22.75 -3.73
CA VAL A 82 -5.61 23.59 -4.73
C VAL A 82 -7.11 23.32 -4.77
N MET A 83 -7.54 22.09 -4.46
CA MET A 83 -8.96 21.69 -4.44
C MET A 83 -9.74 22.21 -3.21
N GLY A 84 -9.05 22.79 -2.22
CA GLY A 84 -9.69 23.45 -1.08
C GLY A 84 -10.61 22.51 -0.27
N PRO A 85 -11.88 22.88 0.02
CA PRO A 85 -12.79 22.06 0.83
C PRO A 85 -13.11 20.68 0.23
N ALA A 86 -12.92 20.50 -1.09
CA ALA A 86 -13.13 19.22 -1.75
C ALA A 86 -11.94 18.25 -1.59
N ALA A 87 -10.80 18.72 -1.07
CA ALA A 87 -9.58 17.94 -0.89
C ALA A 87 -9.78 16.55 -0.26
N PRO A 88 -10.60 16.36 0.79
CA PRO A 88 -10.76 15.04 1.41
C PRO A 88 -11.43 14.00 0.49
N PHE A 89 -12.31 14.44 -0.42
CA PHE A 89 -13.06 13.54 -1.30
C PHE A 89 -12.23 13.05 -2.48
N ILE A 90 -11.16 13.77 -2.83
CA ILE A 90 -10.27 13.42 -3.94
C ILE A 90 -8.96 12.87 -3.39
N GLY A 91 -8.39 13.53 -2.38
CA GLY A 91 -7.08 13.22 -1.84
C GLY A 91 -7.03 11.89 -1.09
N LEU A 92 -8.02 11.56 -0.25
CA LEU A 92 -8.02 10.28 0.47
C LEU A 92 -8.10 9.07 -0.49
N PRO A 93 -9.00 9.03 -1.50
CA PRO A 93 -8.98 7.98 -2.51
C PRO A 93 -7.67 7.92 -3.30
N LEU A 94 -7.11 9.07 -3.68
CA LEU A 94 -5.86 9.13 -4.45
C LEU A 94 -4.67 8.61 -3.63
N LEU A 95 -4.55 9.04 -2.37
CA LEU A 95 -3.57 8.51 -1.42
C LEU A 95 -3.73 7.00 -1.24
N ALA A 96 -4.97 6.52 -1.07
CA ALA A 96 -5.23 5.08 -0.96
C ALA A 96 -4.75 4.31 -2.21
N MET A 97 -5.01 4.83 -3.41
CA MET A 97 -4.53 4.23 -4.66
C MET A 97 -2.99 4.22 -4.75
N ILE A 98 -2.34 5.33 -4.39
CA ILE A 98 -0.88 5.44 -4.39
C ILE A 98 -0.27 4.41 -3.43
N LEU A 99 -0.79 4.30 -2.21
CA LEU A 99 -0.32 3.36 -1.20
C LEU A 99 -0.58 1.90 -1.58
N LEU A 100 -1.75 1.60 -2.15
CA LEU A 100 -2.06 0.26 -2.63
C LEU A 100 -1.10 -0.16 -3.75
N LYS A 101 -0.87 0.73 -4.72
CA LYS A 101 0.09 0.49 -5.81
C LYS A 101 1.50 0.28 -5.27
N TRP A 102 1.92 1.08 -4.29
CA TRP A 102 3.22 0.92 -3.65
C TRP A 102 3.34 -0.44 -2.95
N SER A 103 2.30 -0.88 -2.26
CA SER A 103 2.26 -2.18 -1.58
C SER A 103 2.41 -3.35 -2.55
N ILE A 104 1.78 -3.26 -3.72
CA ILE A 104 1.91 -4.24 -4.81
C ILE A 104 3.33 -4.25 -5.37
N ASP A 105 3.92 -3.08 -5.63
CA ASP A 105 5.31 -2.98 -6.12
C ASP A 105 6.31 -3.54 -5.13
N ILE A 106 6.09 -3.34 -3.83
CA ILE A 106 6.92 -3.94 -2.78
C ILE A 106 6.87 -5.46 -2.84
N GLY A 107 5.69 -6.07 -2.96
CA GLY A 107 5.68 -7.53 -3.01
C GLY A 107 6.22 -8.09 -4.32
N TRP A 108 6.13 -7.38 -5.44
CA TRP A 108 6.92 -7.72 -6.65
C TRP A 108 8.44 -7.67 -6.38
N CYS A 109 8.91 -6.70 -5.59
CA CYS A 109 10.31 -6.59 -5.18
C CYS A 109 10.76 -7.68 -4.19
N TYR A 110 9.82 -8.33 -3.50
CA TYR A 110 10.09 -9.48 -2.63
C TYR A 110 9.84 -10.84 -3.31
N GLY A 111 9.43 -10.85 -4.58
CA GLY A 111 9.20 -12.09 -5.31
C GLY A 111 7.87 -12.79 -5.02
N LEU A 112 6.89 -12.02 -4.55
CA LEU A 112 5.50 -12.48 -4.45
C LEU A 112 4.83 -12.32 -5.80
N ASP A 113 4.15 -13.36 -6.27
CA ASP A 113 3.39 -13.27 -7.51
C ASP A 113 2.06 -12.53 -7.28
N MET A 114 2.06 -11.22 -7.52
CA MET A 114 0.87 -10.41 -7.33
C MET A 114 -0.24 -10.70 -8.36
N ARG A 115 -0.03 -11.61 -9.32
CA ARG A 115 -1.12 -12.11 -10.19
C ARG A 115 -2.00 -13.12 -9.46
N GLU A 116 -1.49 -13.77 -8.42
CA GLU A 116 -2.26 -14.74 -7.65
C GLU A 116 -3.37 -14.05 -6.85
N LYS A 117 -4.61 -14.50 -7.04
CA LYS A 117 -5.77 -13.93 -6.34
C LYS A 117 -5.62 -14.02 -4.82
N ASN A 118 -5.01 -15.07 -4.29
CA ASN A 118 -4.83 -15.25 -2.85
C ASN A 118 -3.90 -14.16 -2.29
N ILE A 119 -2.79 -13.88 -2.98
CA ILE A 119 -1.85 -12.82 -2.61
C ILE A 119 -2.51 -11.44 -2.74
N GLN A 120 -3.30 -11.21 -3.81
CA GLN A 120 -4.06 -9.96 -3.99
C GLN A 120 -5.04 -9.70 -2.83
N HIS A 121 -5.87 -10.68 -2.49
CA HIS A 121 -6.82 -10.56 -1.37
C HIS A 121 -6.11 -10.26 -0.07
N GLU A 122 -4.97 -10.89 0.15
CA GLU A 122 -4.21 -10.70 1.36
C GLU A 122 -3.58 -9.32 1.44
N VAL A 123 -2.91 -8.86 0.38
CA VAL A 123 -2.39 -7.49 0.30
C VAL A 123 -3.53 -6.49 0.50
N GLY A 124 -4.68 -6.72 -0.12
CA GLY A 124 -5.89 -5.92 0.06
C GLY A 124 -6.36 -5.88 1.51
N ARG A 125 -6.37 -7.02 2.20
CA ARG A 125 -6.76 -7.13 3.62
C ARG A 125 -5.78 -6.38 4.52
N ILE A 126 -4.47 -6.60 4.34
CA ILE A 126 -3.44 -5.92 5.13
C ILE A 126 -3.53 -4.40 4.89
N PHE A 127 -3.59 -3.99 3.63
CA PHE A 127 -3.73 -2.60 3.23
C PHE A 127 -4.96 -1.96 3.87
N THR A 128 -6.15 -2.55 3.71
CA THR A 128 -7.40 -1.99 4.24
C THR A 128 -7.36 -1.90 5.76
N HIS A 129 -6.84 -2.93 6.43
CA HIS A 129 -6.70 -2.93 7.89
C HIS A 129 -5.75 -1.83 8.37
N ARG A 130 -4.58 -1.67 7.74
CA ARG A 130 -3.58 -0.66 8.13
C ARG A 130 -3.99 0.75 7.75
N PHE A 131 -4.54 0.94 6.55
CA PHE A 131 -5.05 2.21 6.09
C PHE A 131 -6.19 2.69 6.99
N SER A 132 -7.16 1.84 7.31
CA SER A 132 -8.24 2.20 8.23
C SER A 132 -7.76 2.50 9.64
N GLN A 133 -6.76 1.77 10.18
CA GLN A 133 -6.17 2.09 11.47
C GLN A 133 -5.54 3.48 11.51
N VAL A 134 -4.86 3.86 10.44
CA VAL A 134 -4.14 5.14 10.38
C VAL A 134 -5.08 6.31 10.12
N VAL A 135 -6.05 6.14 9.21
CA VAL A 135 -7.02 7.19 8.85
C VAL A 135 -8.12 7.35 9.91
N TRP A 136 -8.58 6.25 10.53
CA TRP A 136 -9.75 6.26 11.43
C TRP A 136 -9.40 6.02 12.91
N GLN A 137 -8.16 5.66 13.27
CA GLN A 137 -7.64 5.43 14.63
C GLN A 137 -8.36 4.36 15.50
N ARG A 138 -9.58 3.94 15.15
CA ARG A 138 -10.30 2.75 15.63
C ARG A 138 -11.03 2.15 14.44
N GLY A 139 -11.17 0.82 14.44
CA GLY A 139 -11.71 0.03 13.32
C GLY A 139 -13.02 0.59 12.74
N TYR A 140 -13.32 0.15 11.51
CA TYR A 140 -14.36 0.61 10.60
C TYR A 140 -15.80 0.46 11.16
N GLU A 141 -16.14 1.10 12.28
CA GLU A 141 -17.48 1.09 12.88
C GLU A 141 -18.28 2.28 12.36
N GLY A 142 -18.70 2.24 11.10
CA GLY A 142 -19.67 3.18 10.52
C GLY A 142 -19.08 4.50 10.02
N LEU A 143 -19.24 4.72 8.71
CA LEU A 143 -18.97 6.00 8.05
C LEU A 143 -20.12 6.99 8.36
N THR A 144 -20.01 7.76 9.44
CA THR A 144 -20.94 8.87 9.69
C THR A 144 -20.37 10.16 9.07
N TYR A 145 -21.21 10.98 8.43
CA TYR A 145 -20.82 12.28 7.85
C TYR A 145 -20.02 13.15 8.84
N ARG A 146 -20.41 13.11 10.11
CA ARG A 146 -19.71 13.81 11.21
C ARG A 146 -18.26 13.35 11.40
N ARG A 147 -17.95 12.06 11.23
CA ARG A 147 -16.58 11.52 11.33
C ARG A 147 -15.74 11.89 10.10
N LEU A 148 -16.34 11.86 8.91
CA LEU A 148 -15.70 12.33 7.68
C LEU A 148 -15.32 13.81 7.79
N ALA A 149 -16.23 14.64 8.29
CA ALA A 149 -15.96 16.05 8.55
C ALA A 149 -14.82 16.22 9.58
N THR A 150 -14.84 15.51 10.70
CA THR A 150 -13.75 15.59 11.70
C THR A 150 -12.40 15.14 11.13
N THR A 151 -12.38 14.10 10.28
CA THR A 151 -11.14 13.63 9.63
C THR A 151 -10.66 14.62 8.57
N ALA A 152 -11.56 15.20 7.78
CA ALA A 152 -11.25 16.27 6.84
C ALA A 152 -10.68 17.51 7.55
N THR A 153 -11.31 17.95 8.65
CA THR A 153 -10.82 19.05 9.47
C THR A 153 -9.47 18.70 10.09
N ARG A 154 -9.27 17.47 10.58
CA ARG A 154 -7.96 17.03 11.10
C ARG A 154 -6.90 16.97 10.00
N LEU A 155 -7.22 16.52 8.80
CA LEU A 155 -6.32 16.50 7.65
C LEU A 155 -5.89 17.92 7.27
N LEU A 156 -6.85 18.84 7.20
CA LEU A 156 -6.60 20.26 6.97
C LEU A 156 -5.74 20.89 8.08
N LEU A 157 -6.01 20.54 9.35
CA LEU A 157 -5.29 21.09 10.52
C LEU A 157 -3.92 20.46 10.77
N MET A 158 -3.69 19.21 10.38
CA MET A 158 -2.43 18.50 10.63
C MET A 158 -1.30 18.93 9.69
N GLY A 159 -1.61 19.75 8.69
CA GLY A 159 -0.62 20.37 7.81
C GLY A 159 0.11 19.38 6.90
N TRP A 160 0.96 19.92 6.04
CA TRP A 160 1.73 19.15 5.09
C TRP A 160 2.70 18.18 5.82
N GLY A 161 2.61 16.88 5.52
CA GLY A 161 3.58 15.87 5.96
C GLY A 161 3.01 14.75 6.83
N GLN A 162 1.78 14.88 7.34
CA GLN A 162 1.12 13.80 8.06
C GLN A 162 0.84 12.60 7.13
N GLU A 163 0.45 12.84 5.88
CA GLU A 163 0.23 11.78 4.89
C GLU A 163 1.51 11.01 4.58
N LEU A 164 2.66 11.69 4.57
CA LEU A 164 3.97 11.03 4.41
C LEU A 164 4.31 10.14 5.62
N LYS A 165 4.02 10.59 6.84
CA LYS A 165 4.21 9.76 8.05
C LYS A 165 3.29 8.54 8.03
N TRP A 166 2.04 8.72 7.66
CA TRP A 166 1.06 7.64 7.50
C TRP A 166 1.48 6.64 6.44
N ALA A 167 1.90 7.13 5.27
CA ALA A 167 2.41 6.33 4.18
C ALA A 167 3.60 5.47 4.62
N ASP A 168 4.55 6.05 5.34
CA ASP A 168 5.69 5.32 5.89
C ASP A 168 5.29 4.27 6.93
N GLN A 169 4.34 4.58 7.81
CA GLN A 169 3.84 3.65 8.84
C GLN A 169 3.12 2.46 8.20
N ILE A 170 2.19 2.72 7.28
CA ILE A 170 1.44 1.69 6.56
C ILE A 170 2.41 0.80 5.80
N THR A 171 3.32 1.42 5.04
CA THR A 171 4.25 0.68 4.18
C THR A 171 5.29 -0.09 4.98
N GLY A 172 5.79 0.48 6.09
CA GLY A 172 6.68 -0.23 7.01
C GLY A 172 6.01 -1.48 7.60
N LYS A 173 4.73 -1.38 7.96
CA LYS A 173 3.95 -2.55 8.44
C LYS A 173 3.73 -3.58 7.35
N ILE A 174 3.33 -3.16 6.14
CA ILE A 174 3.17 -4.06 4.99
C ILE A 174 4.49 -4.77 4.70
N ARG A 175 5.59 -4.04 4.63
CA ARG A 175 6.95 -4.58 4.45
C ARG A 175 7.28 -5.65 5.51
N SER A 176 7.05 -5.36 6.79
CA SER A 176 7.30 -6.33 7.86
C SER A 176 6.43 -7.58 7.75
N GLU A 177 5.15 -7.42 7.41
CA GLU A 177 4.25 -8.55 7.25
C GLU A 177 4.64 -9.42 6.05
N LEU A 178 5.02 -8.82 4.92
CA LEU A 178 5.49 -9.56 3.75
C LEU A 178 6.77 -10.35 4.04
N ARG A 179 7.74 -9.77 4.77
CA ARG A 179 8.97 -10.46 5.20
C ARG A 179 8.68 -11.68 6.08
N ARG A 180 7.82 -11.51 7.08
CA ARG A 180 7.41 -12.59 7.98
C ARG A 180 6.83 -13.79 7.22
N LYS A 181 6.08 -13.53 6.13
CA LYS A 181 5.49 -14.60 5.31
C LYS A 181 6.50 -15.33 4.44
N LEU A 182 7.62 -14.70 4.13
CA LEU A 182 8.71 -15.31 3.39
C LEU A 182 9.70 -16.05 4.31
N GLY A 183 9.53 -15.97 5.63
CA GLY A 183 10.44 -16.59 6.60
C GLY A 183 11.76 -15.84 6.75
N GLU A 184 11.78 -14.55 6.44
CA GLU A 184 13.00 -13.71 6.38
C GLU A 184 13.08 -12.72 7.57
N GLU A 185 12.56 -13.11 8.74
CA GLU A 185 12.68 -12.33 10.00
C GLU A 185 14.01 -12.55 10.71
#